data_AF-I7CSE4-F1
#
_entry.id   AF-I7CSE4-F1
#
_cell.length_a   1.000
_cell.length_b   1.000
_cell.length_c   1.000
_cell.angle_alpha   90.00
_cell.angle_beta   90.00
_cell.angle_gamma   90.00
#
_symmetry.space_group_name_H-M   'P 1'
#
loop_
_entity.id
_entity.type
_entity.pdbx_description
1 polymer ?
#
loop_
_entity_poly.entity_id
_entity_poly.type
_entity_poly.pdbx_seq_one_letter_code
_entity_poly.pdbx_strand_id
1 'polypeptide(L)'
;MTIPGYDSNTVAEYTLERAGARVELVAGVVPDAFGLRKSGREPPVDALGDPVDLVACEELKAVEAVRIALVYDPSKLPAGASPTDVAIAVETEAGWEPLESTVDLEETTVTAVLNDRPPGTTVVAGYDDTAAKRAE
;
A
#
# COMPACT_ATOMS: atom_id res chain seq x y z
N MET A 1 -0.73 -9.82 -17.33
CA MET A 1 0.60 -10.46 -17.33
C MET A 1 0.66 -11.24 -16.04
N THR A 2 0.75 -12.56 -16.12
CA THR A 2 0.49 -13.49 -15.00
C THR A 2 1.69 -13.57 -14.06
N ILE A 3 1.45 -13.60 -12.76
CA ILE A 3 2.48 -13.86 -11.74
C ILE A 3 2.90 -15.33 -11.87
N PRO A 4 4.17 -15.66 -12.18
CA PRO A 4 4.60 -17.04 -12.33
C PRO A 4 4.57 -17.76 -10.98
N GLY A 5 3.71 -18.78 -10.86
CA GLY A 5 3.58 -19.65 -9.68
C GLY A 5 2.16 -19.94 -9.20
N TYR A 6 1.12 -19.31 -9.77
CA TYR A 6 -0.26 -19.42 -9.26
C TYR A 6 -1.24 -20.07 -10.25
N ASP A 7 -1.96 -21.09 -9.78
CA ASP A 7 -2.93 -21.88 -10.54
C ASP A 7 -4.26 -21.12 -10.70
N SER A 8 -4.59 -20.78 -11.94
CA SER A 8 -5.54 -19.72 -12.32
C SER A 8 -7.01 -20.19 -12.43
N ASN A 9 -7.58 -20.83 -11.40
CA ASN A 9 -8.93 -21.39 -11.54
C ASN A 9 -10.00 -20.93 -10.51
N THR A 10 -9.70 -20.07 -9.52
CA THR A 10 -10.74 -19.56 -8.58
C THR A 10 -10.40 -18.19 -7.95
N VAL A 11 -9.55 -17.39 -8.61
CA VAL A 11 -9.01 -16.18 -7.99
C VAL A 11 -9.16 -14.99 -8.93
N ALA A 12 -9.80 -13.92 -8.47
CA ALA A 12 -9.97 -12.70 -9.24
C ALA A 12 -8.78 -11.77 -8.98
N GLU A 13 -7.95 -11.55 -10.00
CA GLU A 13 -6.88 -10.54 -9.98
C GLU A 13 -7.49 -9.16 -10.25
N TYR A 14 -7.44 -8.26 -9.26
CA TYR A 14 -7.93 -6.89 -9.40
C TYR A 14 -6.76 -5.91 -9.38
N THR A 15 -6.57 -5.14 -10.46
CA THR A 15 -5.64 -4.00 -10.49
C THR A 15 -6.44 -2.70 -10.53
N LEU A 16 -6.23 -1.84 -9.54
CA LEU A 16 -6.84 -0.51 -9.46
C LEU A 16 -5.74 0.53 -9.42
N GLU A 17 -5.82 1.57 -10.26
CA GLU A 17 -4.85 2.66 -10.30
C GLU A 17 -5.55 4.01 -10.11
N ARG A 18 -5.16 4.77 -9.08
CA ARG A 18 -5.71 6.10 -8.79
C ARG A 18 -4.77 6.98 -7.99
N ALA A 19 -4.55 8.22 -8.46
CA ALA A 19 -3.72 9.22 -7.78
C ALA A 19 -2.29 8.73 -7.43
N GLY A 20 -1.70 7.88 -8.27
CA GLY A 20 -0.38 7.29 -8.00
C GLY A 20 -0.41 6.08 -7.07
N ALA A 21 -1.59 5.65 -6.61
CA ALA A 21 -1.75 4.38 -5.90
C ALA A 21 -2.20 3.28 -6.86
N ARG A 22 -1.59 2.11 -6.74
CA ARG A 22 -1.91 0.88 -7.44
C ARG A 22 -2.16 -0.23 -6.43
N VAL A 23 -3.28 -0.93 -6.52
CA VAL A 23 -3.56 -2.09 -5.65
C VAL A 23 -3.86 -3.30 -6.51
N GLU A 24 -3.13 -4.36 -6.22
CA GLU A 24 -3.24 -5.69 -6.81
C GLU A 24 -3.76 -6.65 -5.72
N LEU A 25 -4.97 -7.17 -5.90
CA LEU A 25 -5.60 -8.06 -4.93
C LEU A 25 -5.81 -9.45 -5.51
N VAL A 26 -5.57 -10.45 -4.68
CA VAL A 26 -5.76 -11.89 -4.94
C VAL A 26 -6.73 -12.40 -3.88
N ALA A 27 -8.01 -12.53 -4.26
CA ALA A 27 -9.05 -13.04 -3.37
C ALA A 27 -10.06 -13.94 -4.11
N GLY A 28 -10.65 -14.88 -3.36
CA GLY A 28 -11.71 -15.74 -3.86
C GLY A 28 -13.04 -15.02 -4.05
N VAL A 29 -13.30 -13.95 -3.29
CA VAL A 29 -14.49 -13.10 -3.43
C VAL A 29 -14.11 -11.63 -3.28
N VAL A 30 -14.29 -10.88 -4.36
CA VAL A 30 -14.12 -9.42 -4.42
C VAL A 30 -15.50 -8.79 -4.64
N PRO A 31 -15.96 -7.87 -3.77
CA PRO A 31 -17.23 -7.17 -3.98
C PRO A 31 -17.10 -6.18 -5.14
N ASP A 32 -18.17 -5.98 -5.90
CA ASP A 32 -18.20 -5.00 -7.02
C ASP A 32 -17.95 -3.55 -6.55
N ALA A 33 -18.18 -3.26 -5.27
CA ALA A 33 -17.89 -1.96 -4.65
C ALA A 33 -16.41 -1.78 -4.30
N PHE A 34 -15.58 -2.83 -4.41
CA PHE A 34 -14.14 -2.75 -4.12
C PHE A 34 -13.47 -1.78 -5.10
N GLY A 35 -12.80 -0.77 -4.55
CA GLY A 35 -12.28 0.32 -5.35
C GLY A 35 -11.27 1.17 -4.60
N LEU A 36 -10.48 1.93 -5.37
CA LEU A 36 -9.62 2.97 -4.82
C LEU A 36 -10.30 4.33 -4.94
N ARG A 37 -10.29 5.08 -3.85
CA ARG A 37 -10.75 6.46 -3.79
C ARG A 37 -9.67 7.32 -3.16
N LYS A 38 -9.44 8.52 -3.71
CA LYS A 38 -8.59 9.51 -3.03
C LYS A 38 -9.19 9.79 -1.64
N SER A 39 -8.40 9.59 -0.59
CA SER A 39 -8.88 9.84 0.77
C SER A 39 -9.00 11.35 0.98
N GLY A 40 -10.03 11.76 1.72
CA GLY A 40 -10.20 13.15 2.16
C GLY A 40 -9.52 13.42 3.51
N ARG A 41 -8.85 12.43 4.08
CA ARG A 41 -8.17 12.54 5.37
C ARG A 41 -6.88 13.32 5.26
N GLU A 42 -6.53 14.02 6.34
CA GLU A 42 -5.24 14.68 6.43
C GLU A 42 -4.12 13.63 6.40
N PRO A 43 -3.15 13.76 5.48
CA PRO A 43 -2.00 12.89 5.46
C PRO A 43 -1.20 13.03 6.77
N PRO A 44 -0.52 11.97 7.24
CA PRO A 44 0.45 12.11 8.32
C PRO A 44 1.55 13.10 7.94
N VAL A 45 2.21 13.69 8.95
CA VAL A 45 3.29 14.68 8.74
C VAL A 45 4.44 14.12 7.88
N ASP A 46 4.66 12.83 7.96
CA ASP A 46 5.67 12.09 7.21
C ASP A 46 5.18 11.60 5.83
N ALA A 47 3.99 12.00 5.38
CA ALA A 47 3.45 11.56 4.10
C ALA A 47 4.19 12.15 2.90
N LEU A 48 4.65 11.28 2.02
CA LEU A 48 5.30 11.63 0.76
C LEU A 48 4.30 11.66 -0.41
N GLY A 49 3.07 11.18 -0.20
CA GLY A 49 2.00 11.13 -1.19
C GLY A 49 0.62 11.55 -0.64
N ASP A 50 -0.39 11.50 -1.50
CA ASP A 50 -1.79 11.66 -1.09
C ASP A 50 -2.31 10.33 -0.50
N PRO A 51 -3.07 10.35 0.62
CA PRO A 51 -3.67 9.17 1.18
C PRO A 51 -4.79 8.62 0.28
N VAL A 52 -4.93 7.30 0.25
CA VAL A 52 -5.90 6.59 -0.59
C VAL A 52 -6.72 5.65 0.27
N ASP A 53 -8.03 5.69 0.05
CA ASP A 53 -9.02 4.84 0.70
C ASP A 53 -9.35 3.61 -0.17
N LEU A 54 -9.26 2.45 0.46
CA LEU A 54 -9.68 1.14 0.00
C LEU A 54 -11.16 0.97 0.35
N VAL A 55 -12.02 1.17 -0.64
CA VAL A 55 -13.47 1.01 -0.49
C VAL A 55 -13.82 -0.46 -0.45
N ALA A 56 -14.73 -0.85 0.46
CA ALA A 56 -15.23 -2.23 0.60
C ALA A 56 -14.14 -3.30 0.88
N CYS A 57 -13.00 -2.90 1.46
CA CYS A 57 -11.93 -3.82 1.87
C CYS A 57 -12.40 -4.81 2.95
N GLU A 58 -13.27 -4.38 3.87
CA GLU A 58 -13.77 -5.22 4.97
C GLU A 58 -14.68 -6.36 4.47
N GLU A 59 -15.27 -6.20 3.28
CA GLU A 59 -16.17 -7.17 2.65
C GLU A 59 -15.42 -8.23 1.83
N LEU A 60 -14.09 -8.10 1.69
CA LEU A 60 -13.23 -9.09 1.04
C LEU A 60 -13.27 -10.43 1.78
N LYS A 61 -13.42 -11.52 1.04
CA LYS A 61 -13.39 -12.89 1.61
C LYS A 61 -12.42 -13.78 0.86
N ALA A 62 -11.81 -14.68 1.61
CA ALA A 62 -10.76 -15.57 1.11
C ALA A 62 -9.63 -14.76 0.42
N VAL A 63 -9.10 -13.76 1.13
CA VAL A 63 -7.94 -12.99 0.70
C VAL A 63 -6.72 -13.89 0.83
N GLU A 64 -5.97 -14.04 -0.27
CA GLU A 64 -4.72 -14.81 -0.31
C GLU A 64 -3.51 -13.88 -0.31
N ALA A 65 -3.60 -12.78 -1.05
CA ALA A 65 -2.56 -11.76 -1.08
C ALA A 65 -3.11 -10.39 -1.49
N VAL A 66 -2.55 -9.34 -0.90
CA VAL A 66 -2.81 -7.94 -1.25
C VAL A 66 -1.48 -7.26 -1.48
N ARG A 67 -1.29 -6.69 -2.66
CA ARG A 67 -0.12 -5.90 -3.01
C ARG A 67 -0.56 -4.46 -3.25
N ILE A 68 0.06 -3.54 -2.54
CA ILE A 68 -0.23 -2.11 -2.60
C ILE A 68 1.04 -1.44 -3.06
N ALA A 69 0.99 -0.70 -4.16
CA ALA A 69 2.09 0.07 -4.70
C ALA A 69 1.70 1.54 -4.73
N LEU A 70 2.49 2.41 -4.11
CA LEU A 70 2.22 3.84 -4.01
C LEU A 70 3.42 4.61 -4.55
N VAL A 71 3.16 5.52 -5.48
CA VAL A 71 4.15 6.49 -5.93
C VAL A 71 4.37 7.52 -4.81
N TYR A 72 5.63 7.79 -4.50
CA TYR A 72 6.01 8.79 -3.51
C TYR A 72 6.82 9.91 -4.16
N ASP A 73 6.75 11.12 -3.59
CA ASP A 73 7.57 12.23 -4.05
C ASP A 73 8.88 12.31 -3.24
N PRO A 74 10.04 11.93 -3.81
CA PRO A 74 11.31 11.97 -3.09
C PRO A 74 11.75 13.40 -2.74
N SER A 75 11.19 14.43 -3.37
CA SER A 75 11.50 15.83 -3.04
C SER A 75 10.88 16.26 -1.70
N LYS A 76 9.90 15.50 -1.20
CA LYS A 76 9.30 15.71 0.12
C LYS A 76 10.07 15.03 1.25
N LEU A 77 11.06 14.21 0.93
CA LEU A 77 11.87 13.56 1.95
C LEU A 77 12.65 14.58 2.78
N PRO A 78 12.76 14.38 4.11
CA PRO A 78 13.54 15.26 4.95
C PRO A 78 15.03 15.21 4.59
N ALA A 79 15.73 16.32 4.82
CA ALA A 79 17.16 16.41 4.54
C ALA A 79 17.93 15.40 5.39
N GLY A 80 18.58 14.43 4.73
CA GLY A 80 19.31 13.34 5.39
C GLY A 80 18.58 11.99 5.41
N ALA A 81 17.32 11.93 4.97
CA ALA A 81 16.61 10.69 4.74
C ALA A 81 17.16 9.94 3.52
N SER A 82 17.26 8.61 3.63
CA SER A 82 17.54 7.78 2.48
C SER A 82 16.31 7.77 1.57
N PRO A 83 16.47 7.76 0.24
CA PRO A 83 15.34 7.60 -0.67
C PRO A 83 14.64 6.24 -0.54
N THR A 84 15.22 5.32 0.24
CA THR A 84 14.68 4.00 0.61
C THR A 84 14.00 3.96 1.98
N ASP A 85 14.10 5.02 2.80
CA ASP A 85 13.37 5.12 4.07
C ASP A 85 11.90 5.51 3.81
N VAL A 86 11.22 4.74 2.97
CA VAL A 86 9.84 4.96 2.58
C VAL A 86 9.07 3.68 2.80
N ALA A 87 7.95 3.76 3.51
CA ALA A 87 7.05 2.64 3.72
C ALA A 87 5.61 3.03 3.41
N ILE A 88 4.78 2.03 3.15
CA ILE A 88 3.33 2.22 3.14
C ILE A 88 2.86 2.21 4.58
N ALA A 89 2.26 3.30 5.02
CA ALA A 89 1.55 3.36 6.29
C ALA A 89 0.05 3.12 6.06
N VAL A 90 -0.57 2.36 6.94
CA VAL A 90 -2.01 2.12 6.97
C VAL A 90 -2.60 2.76 8.22
N GLU A 91 -3.73 3.45 8.07
CA GLU A 91 -4.45 4.00 9.21
C GLU A 91 -5.22 2.88 9.93
N THR A 92 -4.87 2.63 11.18
CA THR A 92 -5.59 1.77 12.11
C THR A 92 -6.20 2.60 13.25
N GLU A 93 -7.03 1.98 14.10
CA GLU A 93 -7.63 2.67 15.26
C GLU A 93 -6.57 3.21 16.25
N ALA A 94 -5.36 2.65 16.24
CA ALA A 94 -4.24 3.09 17.06
C ALA A 94 -3.42 4.23 16.42
N GLY A 95 -3.61 4.50 15.13
CA GLY A 95 -2.87 5.50 14.36
C GLY A 95 -2.35 4.93 13.03
N TRP A 96 -1.34 5.60 12.45
CA TRP A 96 -0.70 5.14 11.22
C TRP A 96 0.37 4.09 11.55
N GLU A 97 0.19 2.87 11.06
CA GLU A 97 1.13 1.77 11.25
C GLU A 97 1.88 1.49 9.94
N PRO A 98 3.22 1.50 9.93
CA PRO A 98 4.00 1.16 8.75
C PRO A 98 3.89 -0.35 8.46
N LEU A 99 3.68 -0.67 7.19
CA LEU A 99 3.66 -2.03 6.67
C LEU A 99 5.03 -2.40 6.10
N GLU A 100 5.34 -3.69 6.11
CA GLU A 100 6.53 -4.21 5.44
C GLU A 100 6.43 -3.90 3.93
N SER A 101 7.33 -3.03 3.48
CA SER A 101 7.29 -2.42 2.16
C SER A 101 8.67 -2.43 1.52
N THR A 102 8.70 -2.57 0.21
CA THR A 102 9.90 -2.51 -0.62
C THR A 102 9.85 -1.26 -1.49
N VAL A 103 10.90 -0.46 -1.43
CA VAL A 103 11.03 0.75 -2.24
C VAL A 103 11.71 0.46 -3.56
N ASP A 104 11.09 0.89 -4.65
CA ASP A 104 11.66 0.93 -5.98
C ASP A 104 12.10 2.35 -6.31
N LEU A 105 13.42 2.53 -6.43
CA LEU A 105 14.03 3.84 -6.71
C LEU A 105 13.98 4.23 -8.18
N GLU A 106 13.83 3.26 -9.09
CA GLU A 106 13.73 3.52 -10.53
C GLU A 106 12.35 4.08 -10.87
N GLU A 107 11.31 3.49 -10.28
CA GLU A 107 9.91 3.88 -10.47
C GLU A 107 9.42 4.88 -9.40
N THR A 108 10.25 5.25 -8.42
CA THR A 108 9.86 6.10 -7.26
C THR A 108 8.57 5.60 -6.59
N THR A 109 8.48 4.28 -6.43
CA THR A 109 7.28 3.59 -5.98
C THR A 109 7.60 2.70 -4.80
N VAL A 110 6.80 2.77 -3.74
CA VAL A 110 6.90 1.86 -2.60
C VAL A 110 5.81 0.80 -2.70
N THR A 111 6.17 -0.46 -2.47
CA THR A 111 5.26 -1.60 -2.60
C THR A 111 5.19 -2.37 -1.29
N ALA A 112 4.01 -2.48 -0.68
CA ALA A 112 3.74 -3.40 0.42
C ALA A 112 3.05 -4.66 -0.08
N VAL A 113 3.41 -5.82 0.48
CA VAL A 113 2.75 -7.08 0.21
C VAL A 113 2.23 -7.65 1.53
N LEU A 114 0.93 -7.88 1.60
CA LEU A 114 0.25 -8.49 2.72
C LEU A 114 -0.28 -9.85 2.28
N ASN A 115 -0.12 -10.85 3.14
CA ASN A 115 -0.69 -12.20 2.93
C ASN A 115 -2.12 -12.33 3.48
N ASP A 116 -2.68 -11.23 3.98
CA ASP A 116 -4.03 -11.16 4.53
C ASP A 116 -4.61 -9.76 4.25
N ARG A 117 -5.82 -9.47 4.73
CA ARG A 117 -6.44 -8.16 4.54
C ARG A 117 -5.64 -7.08 5.28
N PRO A 118 -5.56 -5.86 4.72
CA PRO A 118 -4.93 -4.76 5.43
C PRO A 118 -5.71 -4.45 6.72
N PRO A 119 -5.00 -4.08 7.81
CA PRO A 119 -5.63 -3.80 9.11
C PRO A 119 -6.46 -2.51 9.11
N GLY A 120 -6.38 -1.72 8.03
CA GLY A 120 -7.13 -0.48 7.86
C GLY A 120 -7.52 -0.24 6.41
N THR A 121 -8.40 0.74 6.20
CA THR A 121 -8.93 1.07 4.88
C THR A 121 -8.19 2.22 4.21
N THR A 122 -7.44 3.04 4.94
CA THR A 122 -6.69 4.16 4.35
C THR A 122 -5.19 3.83 4.35
N VAL A 123 -4.54 3.99 3.20
CA VAL A 123 -3.11 3.77 3.02
C VAL A 123 -2.43 5.00 2.44
N VAL A 124 -1.16 5.22 2.79
CA VAL A 124 -0.37 6.36 2.32
C VAL A 124 1.11 5.99 2.25
N ALA A 125 1.82 6.54 1.27
CA ALA A 125 3.29 6.45 1.25
C ALA A 125 3.85 7.48 2.23
N GLY A 126 4.61 7.03 3.22
CA GLY A 126 5.23 7.86 4.23
C GLY A 126 6.71 7.57 4.41
N TYR A 127 7.44 8.54 4.93
CA TYR A 127 8.79 8.35 5.41
C TYR A 127 8.77 7.38 6.62
N ASP A 128 9.60 6.34 6.57
CA ASP A 128 9.76 5.38 7.66
C ASP A 128 11.13 5.57 8.31
N ASP A 129 11.16 6.18 9.49
CA ASP A 129 12.38 6.31 10.32
C ASP A 129 12.76 4.96 10.98
N THR A 130 11.88 3.95 10.92
CA THR A 130 12.05 2.67 11.60
C THR A 130 13.07 1.76 10.91
N ALA A 131 13.19 1.84 9.59
CA ALA A 131 14.17 1.09 8.81
C ALA A 131 15.61 1.41 9.23
N ALA A 132 15.91 2.68 9.51
CA ALA A 132 17.21 3.11 10.02
C ALA A 132 17.59 2.44 11.37
N LYS A 133 16.62 2.11 12.22
CA LYS A 133 16.87 1.45 13.53
C LYS A 133 17.08 -0.07 13.47
N ARG A 134 16.72 -0.74 12.38
CA ARG A 134 16.93 -2.19 12.21
C ARG A 134 18.33 -2.54 11.70
N ALA A 135 19.09 -1.55 11.23
CA ALA A 135 20.43 -1.71 10.65
C ALA A 135 21.58 -1.49 11.66
N GLU A 136 21.28 -1.33 12.95
CA GLU A 136 22.29 -1.15 14.03
C GLU A 136 22.53 -2.44 14.83
#